data_AF-A0A6A6IY91-F1
#
_entry.id   AF-A0A6A6IY91-F1
#
_cell.length_a   1.000
_cell.length_b   1.000
_cell.length_c   1.000
_cell.angle_alpha   90.00
_cell.angle_beta   90.00
_cell.angle_gamma   90.00
#
_symmetry.space_group_name_H-M   'P 1'
#
loop_
_entity.id
_entity.type
_entity.pdbx_description
1 polymer ?
#
loop_
_entity_poly.entity_id
_entity_poly.type
_entity_poly.pdbx_seq_one_letter_code
_entity_poly.pdbx_strand_id
1 'polypeptide(L)'
;MLCPGPPFVAPSRACDTPPFHSCQGSARVAASQLPSTSQTTTESSPGGQRFSCSPTLVNHAVTTGACLSLLPLPLSSPLFLLCTVHFWPLLTMRDPIPAPAPIVELTKPLAEKLSLSTLPNHAHEILIGFLWYHFILYYLSPTLSRAICPNIYNSFNKRTRLNWDIHWVSMIQALLINSAALYVIFTDAQRKEMDWKGRLWGYTPASGMVQGFAAGYFLWDLQISSQYIALSGVSALLHAVGALAVTCIGFRPFGNYYGLSFVLYELSTPFLNIHWFCDKLNLTGSKFQLFNGIGLLISFFACRLVWGTYQSILIYSDIYTALTTASSSPMRSLLDDSKCEGNVSGVGIRGPASCEVGELPMWLVTIYLIGNTSLSLLNFYWFSQMIKAVRKRFVPQQEAKANGYAKKSQ
;
A
#
# COMPACT_ATOMS: atom_id res chain seq x y z
N MET A 1 25.00 34.91 -3.17
CA MET A 1 25.42 35.56 -1.92
C MET A 1 24.22 36.32 -1.35
N LEU A 2 24.05 36.32 -0.01
CA LEU A 2 22.90 36.78 0.80
C LEU A 2 21.66 35.85 0.77
N CYS A 3 20.99 35.47 1.85
CA CYS A 3 21.25 35.23 3.28
C CYS A 3 19.95 34.57 3.82
N PRO A 4 19.99 33.71 4.85
CA PRO A 4 18.82 32.98 5.33
C PRO A 4 17.95 33.85 6.27
N GLY A 5 16.63 33.83 6.09
CA GLY A 5 15.64 34.38 7.02
C GLY A 5 15.31 33.40 8.16
N PRO A 6 14.73 33.88 9.28
CA PRO A 6 15.28 33.72 10.63
C PRO A 6 14.78 32.48 11.40
N PRO A 7 15.47 32.11 12.51
CA PRO A 7 14.98 31.10 13.44
C PRO A 7 13.85 31.67 14.31
N PHE A 8 12.81 30.87 14.54
CA PHE A 8 11.74 31.17 15.49
C PHE A 8 12.32 31.22 16.90
N VAL A 9 12.28 32.40 17.51
CA VAL A 9 12.58 32.64 18.93
C VAL A 9 11.27 32.52 19.71
N ALA A 10 11.21 31.58 20.64
CA ALA A 10 10.13 31.49 21.63
C ALA A 10 10.34 32.57 22.71
N PRO A 11 9.28 33.27 23.17
CA PRO A 11 9.41 34.21 24.27
C PRO A 11 9.39 33.47 25.62
N SER A 12 10.49 33.55 26.35
CA SER A 12 10.56 33.32 27.78
C SER A 12 10.03 34.54 28.55
N ARG A 13 9.07 34.33 29.45
CA ARG A 13 8.94 35.12 30.68
C ARG A 13 8.72 34.18 31.86
N ALA A 14 9.65 34.29 32.81
CA ALA A 14 9.53 33.78 34.17
C ALA A 14 8.79 34.80 35.04
N CYS A 15 8.06 34.31 36.04
CA CYS A 15 8.04 34.83 37.41
C CYS A 15 7.24 33.89 38.34
N ASP A 16 7.97 33.38 39.34
CA ASP A 16 7.57 33.23 40.75
C ASP A 16 6.62 32.10 41.22
N THR A 17 7.24 31.07 41.80
CA THR A 17 6.80 30.20 42.92
C THR A 17 6.58 31.00 44.23
N PRO A 18 6.04 30.49 45.38
CA PRO A 18 6.03 29.10 45.93
C PRO A 18 4.77 28.76 46.83
N PRO A 19 4.78 27.86 47.86
CA PRO A 19 4.98 26.40 47.89
C PRO A 19 3.88 25.64 48.71
N PHE A 20 4.17 24.36 49.07
CA PHE A 20 3.51 23.42 50.02
C PHE A 20 2.56 22.38 49.39
N HIS A 21 2.53 21.08 49.75
CA HIS A 21 3.11 20.31 50.85
C HIS A 21 3.25 18.81 50.42
N SER A 22 4.17 18.11 51.07
CA SER A 22 4.43 16.66 51.07
C SER A 22 3.30 15.77 51.61
N CYS A 23 3.25 14.51 51.17
CA CYS A 23 3.03 13.27 51.97
C CYS A 23 3.03 12.05 51.01
N GLN A 24 4.07 11.21 50.94
CA GLN A 24 4.32 10.01 51.75
C GLN A 24 3.07 9.23 52.20
N GLY A 25 3.02 7.94 51.85
CA GLY A 25 2.05 6.97 52.37
C GLY A 25 2.18 5.59 51.73
N SER A 26 2.89 4.70 52.42
CA SER A 26 3.12 3.28 52.14
C SER A 26 2.08 2.40 52.87
N ALA A 27 1.69 1.26 52.29
CA ALA A 27 1.27 -0.03 52.91
C ALA A 27 0.35 -0.80 51.94
N ARG A 28 0.61 -2.03 51.46
CA ARG A 28 0.79 -3.37 52.07
C ARG A 28 -0.42 -3.93 52.87
N VAL A 29 -0.97 -5.02 52.30
CA VAL A 29 -1.40 -6.30 52.92
C VAL A 29 -2.87 -6.49 53.38
N ALA A 30 -3.32 -7.75 53.15
CA ALA A 30 -4.43 -8.54 53.69
C ALA A 30 -5.66 -8.63 52.76
N ALA A 31 -5.95 -9.75 52.08
CA ALA A 31 -6.30 -11.10 52.56
C ALA A 31 -7.48 -11.08 53.55
N SER A 32 -8.64 -11.59 53.13
CA SER A 32 -9.23 -12.85 53.64
C SER A 32 -10.77 -12.91 53.55
N GLN A 33 -11.25 -14.13 53.31
CA GLN A 33 -12.48 -14.77 53.81
C GLN A 33 -13.82 -14.63 53.05
N LEU A 34 -14.17 -15.76 52.40
CA LEU A 34 -15.47 -16.45 52.35
C LEU A 34 -16.19 -16.50 53.72
N PRO A 35 -17.53 -16.69 53.81
CA PRO A 35 -18.18 -18.03 53.76
C PRO A 35 -19.50 -18.06 52.92
N SER A 36 -19.76 -19.13 52.14
CA SER A 36 -20.76 -20.23 52.36
C SER A 36 -22.20 -19.77 52.70
N THR A 37 -23.31 -20.34 52.20
CA THR A 37 -23.68 -21.77 52.24
C THR A 37 -24.99 -22.05 51.46
N SER A 38 -25.05 -23.21 50.75
CA SER A 38 -26.15 -24.23 50.63
C SER A 38 -27.54 -23.85 50.06
N GLN A 39 -28.30 -24.67 49.30
CA GLN A 39 -28.63 -26.11 49.30
C GLN A 39 -29.07 -26.57 47.87
N THR A 40 -28.58 -27.68 47.25
CA THR A 40 -29.06 -29.11 47.25
C THR A 40 -30.56 -29.32 46.96
N THR A 41 -30.96 -30.08 45.93
CA THR A 41 -31.18 -31.55 45.85
C THR A 41 -31.07 -32.06 44.37
N THR A 42 -30.33 -33.09 43.95
CA THR A 42 -30.37 -34.58 44.08
C THR A 42 -31.55 -35.33 43.45
N GLU A 43 -31.26 -36.12 42.40
CA GLU A 43 -31.71 -37.49 42.03
C GLU A 43 -31.30 -37.75 40.56
N SER A 44 -30.92 -38.91 40.02
CA SER A 44 -30.50 -40.25 40.46
C SER A 44 -30.07 -41.01 39.17
N SER A 45 -28.96 -41.75 39.21
CA SER A 45 -28.47 -42.71 38.18
C SER A 45 -29.32 -44.01 38.17
N PRO A 46 -29.08 -45.12 37.39
CA PRO A 46 -27.79 -45.60 36.82
C PRO A 46 -27.81 -46.41 35.48
N GLY A 47 -26.62 -46.76 34.99
CA GLY A 47 -26.32 -47.95 34.16
C GLY A 47 -26.15 -47.64 32.66
N GLY A 48 -25.17 -48.16 31.93
CA GLY A 48 -24.09 -49.11 32.15
C GLY A 48 -23.43 -49.43 30.80
N GLN A 49 -22.28 -50.11 30.85
CA GLN A 49 -21.55 -50.76 29.74
C GLN A 49 -20.51 -49.96 28.94
N ARG A 50 -19.25 -50.26 29.29
CA ARG A 50 -18.07 -50.27 28.45
C ARG A 50 -18.26 -51.20 27.25
N PHE A 51 -17.79 -50.80 26.06
CA PHE A 51 -17.16 -51.73 25.11
C PHE A 51 -16.00 -51.02 24.41
N SER A 52 -14.81 -51.56 24.64
CA SER A 52 -13.60 -51.38 23.83
C SER A 52 -13.53 -52.57 22.89
N CYS A 53 -13.25 -52.35 21.60
CA CYS A 53 -12.69 -53.35 20.68
C CYS A 53 -12.25 -52.66 19.38
N SER A 54 -10.94 -52.53 19.17
CA SER A 54 -10.34 -52.79 17.85
C SER A 54 -9.97 -54.28 17.83
N PRO A 55 -10.07 -54.95 16.66
CA PRO A 55 -8.85 -55.17 15.87
C PRO A 55 -9.05 -55.13 14.34
N THR A 56 -8.07 -54.52 13.68
CA THR A 56 -7.30 -55.02 12.53
C THR A 56 -7.97 -55.51 11.22
N LEU A 57 -7.46 -54.93 10.12
CA LEU A 57 -7.24 -55.48 8.77
C LEU A 57 -8.46 -55.69 7.83
N VAL A 58 -8.40 -55.06 6.65
CA VAL A 58 -8.30 -55.71 5.32
C VAL A 58 -8.49 -54.64 4.22
N ASN A 59 -7.48 -54.53 3.35
CA ASN A 59 -7.55 -53.88 2.04
C ASN A 59 -8.72 -54.40 1.23
N HIS A 60 -9.51 -53.54 0.58
CA HIS A 60 -10.06 -53.85 -0.74
C HIS A 60 -10.44 -52.58 -1.52
N ALA A 61 -9.67 -52.36 -2.59
CA ALA A 61 -10.10 -51.65 -3.77
C ALA A 61 -11.04 -52.55 -4.60
N VAL A 62 -12.19 -52.02 -5.01
CA VAL A 62 -13.09 -52.51 -6.08
C VAL A 62 -13.85 -51.24 -6.51
N THR A 63 -13.60 -50.53 -7.62
CA THR A 63 -13.67 -50.86 -9.07
C THR A 63 -14.95 -51.58 -9.52
N THR A 64 -15.91 -50.78 -10.01
CA THR A 64 -16.98 -51.16 -10.94
C THR A 64 -17.03 -50.07 -12.02
N GLY A 65 -16.91 -50.26 -13.33
CA GLY A 65 -16.91 -51.45 -14.18
C GLY A 65 -17.94 -51.28 -15.30
N ALA A 66 -17.49 -50.95 -16.51
CA ALA A 66 -18.14 -51.18 -17.83
C ALA A 66 -17.25 -50.50 -18.92
N CYS A 67 -16.21 -51.13 -19.45
CA CYS A 67 -16.17 -52.23 -20.43
C CYS A 67 -16.75 -51.83 -21.81
N LEU A 68 -15.89 -51.37 -22.72
CA LEU A 68 -16.06 -51.63 -24.16
C LEU A 68 -14.69 -51.99 -24.77
N SER A 69 -14.70 -53.14 -25.42
CA SER A 69 -13.68 -53.97 -26.06
C SER A 69 -12.62 -53.26 -26.93
N LEU A 70 -11.38 -53.76 -26.81
CA LEU A 70 -10.25 -53.55 -27.71
C LEU A 70 -10.40 -54.36 -29.01
N LEU A 71 -10.14 -53.73 -30.16
CA LEU A 71 -9.70 -54.36 -31.41
C LEU A 71 -8.41 -53.65 -31.87
N PRO A 72 -7.47 -54.35 -32.52
CA PRO A 72 -6.13 -53.83 -32.78
C PRO A 72 -6.06 -52.99 -34.07
N LEU A 73 -5.06 -52.11 -34.08
CA LEU A 73 -4.63 -51.10 -35.08
C LEU A 73 -4.79 -51.49 -36.57
N PRO A 74 -4.83 -50.48 -37.46
CA PRO A 74 -3.56 -50.15 -38.13
C PRO A 74 -3.21 -48.67 -38.12
N LEU A 75 -1.90 -48.42 -38.07
CA LEU A 75 -1.22 -47.15 -38.35
C LEU A 75 -1.67 -46.57 -39.70
N SER A 76 -2.23 -45.36 -39.70
CA SER A 76 -2.00 -44.31 -40.72
C SER A 76 -3.03 -43.18 -40.58
N SER A 77 -2.62 -42.03 -40.00
CA SER A 77 -3.01 -40.65 -40.39
C SER A 77 -2.68 -39.64 -39.27
N PRO A 78 -2.08 -38.48 -39.58
CA PRO A 78 -1.67 -37.49 -38.58
C PRO A 78 -2.83 -36.53 -38.30
N LEU A 79 -3.76 -36.91 -37.42
CA LEU A 79 -4.84 -36.02 -36.97
C LEU A 79 -5.25 -36.28 -35.51
N PHE A 80 -4.33 -36.81 -34.70
CA PHE A 80 -4.46 -36.92 -33.25
C PHE A 80 -3.54 -35.93 -32.57
N LEU A 81 -3.91 -34.65 -32.58
CA LEU A 81 -3.25 -33.67 -31.73
C LEU A 81 -4.16 -32.48 -31.40
N LEU A 82 -5.42 -32.70 -31.03
CA LEU A 82 -6.28 -31.65 -30.49
C LEU A 82 -7.27 -32.27 -29.49
N CYS A 83 -7.45 -31.59 -28.36
CA CYS A 83 -8.26 -31.95 -27.17
C CYS A 83 -7.61 -33.02 -26.26
N THR A 84 -7.06 -32.71 -25.08
CA THR A 84 -7.57 -31.80 -24.04
C THR A 84 -6.40 -31.29 -23.18
N VAL A 85 -5.79 -30.18 -23.59
CA VAL A 85 -5.12 -29.30 -22.63
C VAL A 85 -6.25 -28.53 -21.95
N HIS A 86 -6.44 -28.74 -20.64
CA HIS A 86 -7.22 -27.83 -19.82
C HIS A 86 -6.70 -26.40 -20.05
N PHE A 87 -7.43 -25.61 -20.84
CA PHE A 87 -7.28 -24.17 -20.90
C PHE A 87 -7.71 -23.63 -19.54
N TRP A 88 -6.80 -23.64 -18.57
CA TRP A 88 -6.88 -22.69 -17.47
C TRP A 88 -6.83 -21.32 -18.14
N PRO A 89 -7.79 -20.42 -17.90
CA PRO A 89 -7.72 -19.12 -18.54
C PRO A 89 -6.43 -18.44 -18.05
N LEU A 90 -5.52 -18.12 -18.97
CA LEU A 90 -4.35 -17.26 -18.77
C LEU A 90 -4.76 -15.80 -18.48
N LEU A 91 -5.91 -15.59 -17.81
CA LEU A 91 -6.48 -14.29 -17.48
C LEU A 91 -5.94 -13.70 -16.18
N THR A 92 -5.21 -14.50 -15.38
CA THR A 92 -4.67 -14.08 -14.08
C THR A 92 -3.18 -13.74 -14.20
N MET A 93 -2.84 -12.48 -14.00
CA MET A 93 -1.45 -12.07 -13.90
C MET A 93 -0.87 -12.59 -12.58
N ARG A 94 0.08 -13.53 -12.67
CA ARG A 94 0.73 -14.12 -11.50
C ARG A 94 1.78 -13.17 -10.93
N ASP A 95 2.01 -13.33 -9.63
CA ASP A 95 3.18 -12.77 -8.97
C ASP A 95 4.45 -13.48 -9.49
N PRO A 96 5.42 -12.75 -10.06
CA PRO A 96 6.71 -13.28 -10.50
C PRO A 96 7.58 -13.83 -9.37
N ILE A 97 7.38 -13.38 -8.12
CA ILE A 97 8.20 -13.75 -6.96
C ILE A 97 7.31 -14.43 -5.92
N PRO A 98 7.07 -15.75 -6.01
CA PRO A 98 6.18 -16.43 -5.09
C PRO A 98 6.72 -16.42 -3.64
N ALA A 99 5.80 -16.32 -2.68
CA ALA A 99 6.14 -16.25 -1.26
C ALA A 99 6.85 -17.52 -0.76
N PRO A 100 8.03 -17.41 -0.13
CA PRO A 100 8.70 -18.54 0.52
C PRO A 100 7.89 -19.03 1.73
N ALA A 101 7.57 -20.33 1.77
CA ALA A 101 6.75 -20.93 2.83
C ALA A 101 7.16 -20.55 4.28
N PRO A 102 8.45 -20.50 4.65
CA PRO A 102 8.86 -20.14 6.01
C PRO A 102 8.46 -18.70 6.41
N ILE A 103 8.50 -17.76 5.47
CA ILE A 103 8.15 -16.36 5.72
C ILE A 103 6.63 -16.22 5.90
N VAL A 104 5.86 -16.95 5.10
CA VAL A 104 4.40 -16.98 5.24
C VAL A 104 4.03 -17.52 6.62
N GLU A 105 4.62 -18.64 7.05
CA GLU A 105 4.36 -19.23 8.37
C GLU A 105 4.72 -18.30 9.53
N LEU A 106 5.86 -17.59 9.43
CA LEU A 106 6.28 -16.63 10.45
C LEU A 106 5.34 -15.43 10.57
N THR A 107 4.74 -14.99 9.47
CA THR A 107 3.95 -13.75 9.42
C THR A 107 2.45 -13.96 9.60
N LYS A 108 1.95 -15.18 9.36
CA LYS A 108 0.55 -15.59 9.62
C LYS A 108 0.00 -15.15 10.99
N PRO A 109 0.65 -15.40 12.14
CA PRO A 109 0.05 -15.05 13.44
C PRO A 109 -0.16 -13.55 13.62
N LEU A 110 0.75 -12.73 13.08
CA LEU A 110 0.61 -11.28 13.10
C LEU A 110 -0.48 -10.80 12.14
N ALA A 111 -0.53 -11.39 10.95
CA ALA A 111 -1.53 -11.09 9.94
C ALA A 111 -2.95 -11.41 10.42
N GLU A 112 -3.15 -12.55 11.08
CA GLU A 112 -4.44 -12.94 11.66
C GLU A 112 -4.87 -11.97 12.76
N LYS A 113 -3.95 -11.59 13.66
CA LYS A 113 -4.24 -10.64 14.75
C LYS A 113 -4.65 -9.25 14.24
N LEU A 114 -4.07 -8.81 13.12
CA LEU A 114 -4.35 -7.51 12.51
C LEU A 114 -5.39 -7.56 11.37
N SER A 115 -5.95 -8.73 11.09
CA SER A 115 -6.87 -8.97 9.96
C SER A 115 -6.29 -8.58 8.59
N LEU A 116 -5.00 -8.84 8.36
CA LEU A 116 -4.28 -8.55 7.12
C LEU A 116 -4.12 -9.83 6.28
N SER A 117 -5.20 -10.31 5.69
CA SER A 117 -5.29 -11.64 5.07
C SER A 117 -4.27 -11.89 3.95
N THR A 118 -3.87 -10.86 3.19
CA THR A 118 -2.93 -11.01 2.08
C THR A 118 -1.48 -10.65 2.44
N LEU A 119 -1.24 -10.12 3.64
CA LEU A 119 0.11 -9.74 4.10
C LEU A 119 1.11 -10.91 4.08
N PRO A 120 0.77 -12.13 4.55
CA PRO A 120 1.73 -13.23 4.57
C PRO A 120 2.25 -13.60 3.18
N ASN A 121 1.44 -13.40 2.14
CA ASN A 121 1.80 -13.70 0.76
C ASN A 121 2.78 -12.68 0.16
N HIS A 122 2.97 -11.52 0.78
CA HIS A 122 3.79 -10.42 0.25
C HIS A 122 4.87 -9.95 1.24
N ALA A 123 4.99 -10.60 2.39
CA ALA A 123 5.95 -10.21 3.43
C ALA A 123 7.41 -10.27 2.95
N HIS A 124 7.73 -11.20 2.04
CA HIS A 124 9.05 -11.27 1.42
C HIS A 124 9.33 -10.06 0.54
N GLU A 125 8.37 -9.56 -0.21
CA GLU A 125 8.52 -8.34 -1.04
C GLU A 125 8.70 -7.10 -0.18
N ILE A 126 7.97 -6.99 0.94
CA ILE A 126 8.15 -5.90 1.91
C ILE A 126 9.58 -5.91 2.43
N LEU A 127 10.08 -7.08 2.82
CA LEU A 127 11.45 -7.24 3.32
C LEU A 127 12.50 -6.92 2.24
N ILE A 128 12.31 -7.45 1.03
CA ILE A 128 13.21 -7.20 -0.10
C ILE A 128 13.22 -5.70 -0.42
N GLY A 129 12.06 -5.06 -0.53
CA GLY A 129 11.94 -3.62 -0.78
C GLY A 129 12.62 -2.79 0.30
N PHE A 130 12.37 -3.11 1.57
CA PHE A 130 12.99 -2.42 2.70
C PHE A 130 14.53 -2.51 2.70
N LEU A 131 15.08 -3.70 2.47
CA LEU A 131 16.53 -3.91 2.37
C LEU A 131 17.12 -3.25 1.11
N TRP A 132 16.38 -3.29 0.00
CA TRP A 132 16.78 -2.66 -1.25
C TRP A 132 16.95 -1.15 -1.10
N TYR A 133 16.03 -0.46 -0.43
CA TYR A 133 16.15 0.98 -0.20
C TYR A 133 17.27 1.34 0.80
N HIS A 134 17.58 0.48 1.77
CA HIS A 134 18.80 0.61 2.58
C HIS A 134 20.06 0.47 1.72
N PHE A 135 20.11 -0.52 0.84
CA PHE A 135 21.23 -0.71 -0.08
C PHE A 135 21.40 0.52 -0.99
N ILE A 136 20.30 1.07 -1.52
CA ILE A 136 20.37 2.27 -2.37
C ILE A 136 20.93 3.45 -1.57
N LEU A 137 20.40 3.71 -0.37
CA LEU A 137 20.79 4.85 0.45
C LEU A 137 22.29 4.82 0.80
N TYR A 138 22.79 3.67 1.26
CA TYR A 138 24.14 3.58 1.83
C TYR A 138 25.23 3.18 0.82
N TYR A 139 24.88 2.46 -0.24
CA TYR A 139 25.87 1.93 -1.19
C TYR A 139 25.68 2.48 -2.60
N LEU A 140 24.51 2.34 -3.20
CA LEU A 140 24.31 2.69 -4.60
C LEU A 140 24.41 4.20 -4.84
N SER A 141 23.61 5.00 -4.12
CA SER A 141 23.56 6.46 -4.32
C SER A 141 24.91 7.13 -4.07
N PRO A 142 25.63 6.85 -2.96
CA PRO A 142 26.94 7.46 -2.74
C PRO A 142 27.97 7.06 -3.79
N THR A 143 27.92 5.81 -4.29
CA THR A 143 28.85 5.32 -5.31
C THR A 143 28.59 5.96 -6.66
N LEU A 144 27.33 5.99 -7.10
CA LEU A 144 26.94 6.66 -8.34
C LEU A 144 27.21 8.16 -8.27
N SER A 145 26.90 8.81 -7.14
CA SER A 145 27.10 10.25 -6.98
C SER A 145 28.58 10.64 -7.01
N ARG A 146 29.46 9.82 -6.41
CA ARG A 146 30.92 9.99 -6.53
C ARG A 146 31.43 9.78 -7.96
N ALA A 147 30.81 8.88 -8.73
CA ALA A 147 31.20 8.65 -10.12
C ALA A 147 30.73 9.76 -11.06
N ILE A 148 29.49 10.23 -10.91
CA ILE A 148 28.84 11.19 -11.82
C ILE A 148 29.25 12.64 -11.51
N CYS A 149 29.36 13.00 -10.23
CA CYS A 149 29.61 14.37 -9.79
C CYS A 149 30.58 14.45 -8.60
N PRO A 150 31.82 13.93 -8.73
CA PRO A 150 32.77 13.77 -7.62
C PRO A 150 33.05 15.08 -6.88
N ASN A 151 33.32 16.16 -7.62
CA ASN A 151 33.71 17.45 -7.05
C ASN A 151 32.59 18.07 -6.20
N ILE A 152 31.34 17.93 -6.63
CA ILE A 152 30.19 18.52 -5.95
C ILE A 152 29.79 17.66 -4.76
N TYR A 153 29.59 16.35 -4.97
CA TYR A 153 29.12 15.46 -3.91
C TYR A 153 30.12 15.36 -2.75
N ASN A 154 31.42 15.33 -3.03
CA ASN A 154 32.44 15.28 -1.97
C ASN A 154 32.56 16.60 -1.19
N SER A 155 32.18 17.73 -1.80
CA SER A 155 32.17 19.04 -1.12
C SER A 155 31.06 19.18 -0.08
N PHE A 156 30.02 18.34 -0.17
CA PHE A 156 28.86 18.44 0.73
C PHE A 156 29.20 18.00 2.16
N ASN A 157 28.57 18.66 3.13
CA ASN A 157 28.56 18.18 4.51
C ASN A 157 27.72 16.88 4.64
N LYS A 158 27.85 16.17 5.76
CA LYS A 158 27.15 14.89 5.99
C LYS A 158 25.63 15.00 5.85
N ARG A 159 25.05 16.11 6.34
CA ARG A 159 23.62 16.39 6.29
C ARG A 159 23.11 16.53 4.86
N THR A 160 23.80 17.29 4.02
CA THR A 160 23.44 17.50 2.61
C THR A 160 23.68 16.24 1.79
N ARG A 161 24.72 15.46 2.08
CA ARG A 161 24.93 14.15 1.43
C ARG A 161 23.79 13.19 1.71
N LEU A 162 23.41 13.03 2.99
CA LEU A 162 22.27 12.18 3.33
C LEU A 162 20.98 12.64 2.63
N ASN A 163 20.71 13.95 2.62
CA ASN A 163 19.53 14.46 1.92
C ASN A 163 19.59 14.19 0.41
N TRP A 164 20.77 14.35 -0.21
CA TRP A 164 21.00 14.01 -1.61
C TRP A 164 20.73 12.53 -1.89
N ASP A 165 21.23 11.64 -1.02
CA ASP A 165 21.05 10.20 -1.18
C ASP A 165 19.58 9.77 -0.98
N ILE A 166 18.84 10.45 -0.09
CA ILE A 166 17.39 10.26 0.06
C ILE A 166 16.63 10.63 -1.23
N HIS A 167 17.03 11.70 -1.93
CA HIS A 167 16.41 12.09 -3.21
C HIS A 167 16.68 11.06 -4.31
N TRP A 168 17.83 10.36 -4.28
CA TRP A 168 18.09 9.24 -5.17
C TRP A 168 17.17 8.05 -4.86
N VAL A 169 17.02 7.72 -3.58
CA VAL A 169 16.12 6.62 -3.16
C VAL A 169 14.69 6.89 -3.62
N SER A 170 14.14 8.08 -3.35
CA SER A 170 12.77 8.41 -3.76
C SER A 170 12.61 8.50 -5.28
N MET A 171 13.65 8.92 -6.02
CA MET A 171 13.62 8.91 -7.49
C MET A 171 13.56 7.48 -8.04
N ILE A 172 14.40 6.58 -7.53
CA ILE A 172 14.43 5.17 -7.96
C ILE A 172 13.12 4.49 -7.59
N GLN A 173 12.62 4.68 -6.37
CA GLN A 173 11.32 4.16 -5.95
C GLN A 173 10.21 4.61 -6.90
N ALA A 174 10.12 5.92 -7.15
CA ALA A 174 9.06 6.45 -7.99
C ALA A 174 9.13 5.87 -9.41
N LEU A 175 10.31 5.71 -10.00
CA LEU A 175 10.44 5.07 -11.31
C LEU A 175 10.00 3.61 -11.27
N LEU A 176 10.51 2.81 -10.33
CA LEU A 176 10.20 1.39 -10.22
C LEU A 176 8.71 1.13 -9.99
N ILE A 177 8.13 1.79 -8.98
CA ILE A 177 6.76 1.52 -8.55
C ILE A 177 5.74 2.00 -9.58
N ASN A 178 5.97 3.15 -10.22
CA ASN A 178 5.07 3.63 -11.26
C ASN A 178 5.14 2.77 -12.52
N SER A 179 6.34 2.32 -12.92
CA SER A 179 6.48 1.38 -14.04
C SER A 179 5.76 0.07 -13.76
N ALA A 180 5.92 -0.49 -12.56
CA ALA A 180 5.23 -1.71 -12.15
C ALA A 180 3.70 -1.52 -12.10
N ALA A 181 3.23 -0.42 -11.49
CA ALA A 181 1.80 -0.11 -11.41
C ALA A 181 1.17 0.09 -12.80
N LEU A 182 1.81 0.86 -13.69
CA LEU A 182 1.33 1.05 -15.07
C LEU A 182 1.30 -0.26 -15.83
N TYR A 183 2.34 -1.09 -15.69
CA TYR A 183 2.37 -2.41 -16.31
C TYR A 183 1.15 -3.24 -15.89
N VAL A 184 0.91 -3.41 -14.58
CA VAL A 184 -0.24 -4.16 -14.07
C VAL A 184 -1.57 -3.55 -14.52
N ILE A 185 -1.72 -2.21 -14.47
CA ILE A 185 -2.95 -1.53 -14.92
C ILE A 185 -3.25 -1.82 -16.40
N PHE A 186 -2.22 -1.89 -17.25
CA PHE A 186 -2.40 -2.12 -18.68
C PHE A 186 -2.46 -3.60 -19.09
N THR A 187 -1.87 -4.53 -18.33
CA THR A 187 -1.76 -5.94 -18.73
C THR A 187 -2.67 -6.88 -17.96
N ASP A 188 -3.05 -6.57 -16.73
CA ASP A 188 -3.90 -7.43 -15.90
C ASP A 188 -5.36 -7.38 -16.39
N ALA A 189 -5.76 -8.40 -17.15
CA ALA A 189 -7.12 -8.53 -17.68
C ALA A 189 -8.15 -8.74 -16.57
N GLN A 190 -7.82 -9.55 -15.55
CA GLN A 190 -8.69 -9.77 -14.39
C GLN A 190 -9.01 -8.45 -13.70
N ARG A 191 -8.01 -7.59 -13.52
CA ARG A 191 -8.21 -6.25 -12.94
C ARG A 191 -9.16 -5.40 -13.78
N LYS A 192 -9.08 -5.44 -15.11
CA LYS A 192 -9.92 -4.64 -16.01
C LYS A 192 -11.38 -5.07 -16.01
N GLU A 193 -11.64 -6.35 -15.82
CA GLU A 193 -12.98 -6.93 -15.81
C GLU A 193 -13.71 -6.76 -14.47
N MET A 194 -13.04 -6.23 -13.43
CA MET A 194 -13.64 -6.02 -12.11
C MET A 194 -14.79 -5.00 -12.14
N ASP A 195 -15.96 -5.47 -11.71
CA ASP A 195 -17.10 -4.63 -11.37
C ASP A 195 -16.85 -3.82 -10.08
N TRP A 196 -17.85 -3.07 -9.60
CA TRP A 196 -17.69 -2.25 -8.40
C TRP A 196 -17.34 -3.08 -7.14
N LYS A 197 -17.83 -4.33 -7.05
CA LYS A 197 -17.50 -5.24 -5.96
C LYS A 197 -16.05 -5.70 -6.07
N GLY A 198 -15.64 -6.14 -7.27
CA GLY A 198 -14.27 -6.52 -7.55
C GLY A 198 -13.27 -5.38 -7.30
N ARG A 199 -13.64 -4.13 -7.61
CA ARG A 199 -12.76 -2.98 -7.31
C ARG A 199 -12.61 -2.72 -5.81
N LEU A 200 -13.62 -3.02 -5.00
CA LEU A 200 -13.57 -2.75 -3.57
C LEU A 200 -12.93 -3.89 -2.77
N TRP A 201 -13.26 -5.16 -3.07
CA TRP A 201 -12.80 -6.33 -2.31
C TRP A 201 -11.91 -7.29 -3.11
N GLY A 202 -11.79 -7.09 -4.42
CA GLY A 202 -10.98 -7.95 -5.28
C GLY A 202 -9.49 -7.80 -5.01
N TYR A 203 -8.78 -8.88 -5.29
CA TYR A 203 -7.35 -9.00 -5.13
C TYR A 203 -6.78 -9.71 -6.36
N THR A 204 -5.70 -9.17 -6.91
CA THR A 204 -4.88 -9.87 -7.91
C THR A 204 -3.46 -10.00 -7.36
N PRO A 205 -2.79 -11.16 -7.55
CA PRO A 205 -1.42 -11.36 -7.07
C PRO A 205 -0.44 -10.29 -7.56
N ALA A 206 -0.57 -9.85 -8.81
CA ALA A 206 0.24 -8.78 -9.38
C ALA A 206 0.01 -7.42 -8.70
N SER A 207 -1.23 -7.08 -8.37
CA SER A 207 -1.55 -5.85 -7.61
C SER A 207 -1.03 -5.94 -6.18
N GLY A 208 -1.14 -7.13 -5.56
CA GLY A 208 -0.55 -7.45 -4.27
C GLY A 208 0.97 -7.25 -4.26
N MET A 209 1.67 -7.71 -5.30
CA MET A 209 3.13 -7.56 -5.43
C MET A 209 3.56 -6.08 -5.44
N VAL A 210 2.90 -5.26 -6.26
CA VAL A 210 3.19 -3.81 -6.31
C VAL A 210 2.93 -3.19 -4.93
N GLN A 211 1.86 -3.59 -4.25
CA GLN A 211 1.56 -3.14 -2.90
C GLN A 211 2.62 -3.58 -1.87
N GLY A 212 3.13 -4.81 -1.96
CA GLY A 212 4.22 -5.33 -1.12
C GLY A 212 5.49 -4.49 -1.23
N PHE A 213 5.95 -4.23 -2.46
CA PHE A 213 7.10 -3.36 -2.68
C PHE A 213 6.86 -1.91 -2.22
N ALA A 214 5.66 -1.37 -2.44
CA ALA A 214 5.29 -0.05 -1.93
C ALA A 214 5.32 0.00 -0.40
N ALA A 215 4.82 -1.03 0.30
CA ALA A 215 4.87 -1.13 1.74
C ALA A 215 6.31 -1.21 2.26
N GLY A 216 7.19 -1.96 1.59
CA GLY A 216 8.62 -2.01 1.93
C GLY A 216 9.29 -0.64 1.84
N TYR A 217 8.95 0.16 0.82
CA TYR A 217 9.41 1.55 0.71
C TYR A 217 8.84 2.45 1.81
N PHE A 218 7.54 2.43 2.06
CA PHE A 218 6.96 3.32 3.07
C PHE A 218 7.40 2.96 4.49
N LEU A 219 7.74 1.68 4.73
CA LEU A 219 8.38 1.27 5.98
C LEU A 219 9.79 1.87 6.11
N TRP A 220 10.57 1.86 5.03
CA TRP A 220 11.86 2.54 4.98
C TRP A 220 11.72 4.06 5.15
N ASP A 221 10.75 4.68 4.48
CA ASP A 221 10.51 6.13 4.54
C ASP A 221 10.09 6.55 5.94
N LEU A 222 9.24 5.76 6.61
CA LEU A 222 8.86 5.98 8.00
C LEU A 222 10.08 5.94 8.93
N GLN A 223 10.95 4.93 8.77
CA GLN A 223 12.17 4.82 9.57
C GLN A 223 13.09 6.04 9.36
N ILE A 224 13.43 6.35 8.11
CA ILE A 224 14.36 7.44 7.78
C ILE A 224 13.79 8.79 8.17
N SER A 225 12.51 9.06 7.89
CA SER A 225 11.84 10.30 8.28
C SER A 225 11.70 10.45 9.79
N SER A 226 11.58 9.34 10.55
CA SER A 226 11.58 9.38 12.02
C SER A 226 12.97 9.66 12.59
N GLN A 227 14.00 8.99 12.08
CA GLN A 227 15.39 9.16 12.52
C GLN A 227 15.95 10.55 12.18
N TYR A 228 15.55 11.08 11.02
CA TYR A 228 16.06 12.33 10.47
C TYR A 228 14.95 13.38 10.31
N ILE A 229 14.09 13.52 11.31
CA ILE A 229 12.97 14.49 11.27
C ILE A 229 13.43 15.94 11.07
N ALA A 230 14.61 16.30 11.58
CA ALA A 230 15.18 17.64 11.38
C ALA A 230 15.60 17.91 9.92
N LEU A 231 15.73 16.85 9.11
CA LEU A 231 16.06 16.90 7.69
C LEU A 231 14.79 16.82 6.83
N SER A 232 13.96 15.80 7.04
CA SER A 232 12.76 15.53 6.23
C SER A 232 11.58 16.45 6.60
N GLY A 233 11.51 16.90 7.85
CA GLY A 233 10.42 17.70 8.39
C GLY A 233 9.20 16.87 8.81
N VAL A 234 8.35 17.46 9.65
CA VAL A 234 7.16 16.79 10.22
C VAL A 234 6.18 16.36 9.13
N SER A 235 6.05 17.14 8.04
CA SER A 235 5.15 16.81 6.93
C SER A 235 5.55 15.50 6.23
N ALA A 236 6.85 15.23 6.08
CA ALA A 236 7.33 13.99 5.49
C ALA A 236 7.07 12.80 6.42
N LEU A 237 7.24 12.97 7.73
CA LEU A 237 6.91 11.93 8.71
C LEU A 237 5.42 11.58 8.71
N LEU A 238 4.54 12.59 8.71
CA LEU A 238 3.09 12.36 8.64
C LEU A 238 2.69 11.70 7.33
N HIS A 239 3.33 12.08 6.21
CA HIS A 239 3.15 11.41 4.94
C HIS A 239 3.56 9.93 5.02
N ALA A 240 4.74 9.62 5.55
CA ALA A 240 5.24 8.25 5.67
C ALA A 240 4.33 7.38 6.55
N VAL A 241 3.83 7.91 7.68
CA VAL A 241 2.85 7.23 8.54
C VAL A 241 1.56 6.95 7.78
N GLY A 242 1.00 7.97 7.12
CA GLY A 242 -0.25 7.85 6.39
C GLY A 242 -0.14 6.88 5.20
N ALA A 243 0.94 6.98 4.42
CA ALA A 243 1.19 6.11 3.28
C ALA A 243 1.36 4.65 3.71
N LEU A 244 2.18 4.38 4.74
CA LEU A 244 2.33 3.04 5.28
C LEU A 244 0.99 2.48 5.80
N ALA A 245 0.21 3.30 6.52
CA ALA A 245 -1.10 2.87 7.02
C ALA A 245 -2.07 2.49 5.89
N VAL A 246 -2.18 3.32 4.85
CA VAL A 246 -3.05 3.05 3.68
C VAL A 246 -2.58 1.81 2.92
N THR A 247 -1.28 1.64 2.71
CA THR A 247 -0.75 0.43 2.06
C THR A 247 -1.00 -0.82 2.91
N CYS A 248 -0.85 -0.72 4.23
CA CYS A 248 -1.16 -1.82 5.16
C CYS A 248 -2.64 -2.19 5.13
N ILE A 249 -3.55 -1.21 5.07
CA ILE A 249 -4.99 -1.50 4.95
C ILE A 249 -5.29 -2.23 3.64
N GLY A 250 -4.54 -2.01 2.56
CA GLY A 250 -4.68 -2.80 1.33
C GLY A 250 -4.35 -4.29 1.49
N PHE A 251 -3.69 -4.71 2.58
CA PHE A 251 -3.51 -6.15 2.89
C PHE A 251 -4.69 -6.76 3.66
N ARG A 252 -5.56 -5.90 4.21
CA ARG A 252 -6.95 -6.26 4.47
C ARG A 252 -7.64 -6.31 3.10
N PRO A 253 -8.58 -7.22 2.82
CA PRO A 253 -9.15 -7.40 1.48
C PRO A 253 -10.08 -6.23 1.11
N PHE A 254 -9.51 -5.03 0.96
CA PHE A 254 -10.17 -3.77 0.71
C PHE A 254 -9.25 -2.83 -0.07
N GLY A 255 -9.74 -2.31 -1.20
CA GLY A 255 -9.10 -1.21 -1.92
C GLY A 255 -7.79 -1.55 -2.64
N ASN A 256 -7.43 -2.83 -2.78
CA ASN A 256 -6.20 -3.25 -3.48
C ASN A 256 -6.19 -2.77 -4.95
N TYR A 257 -7.34 -2.80 -5.64
CA TYR A 257 -7.51 -2.23 -6.98
C TYR A 257 -7.11 -0.74 -7.06
N TYR A 258 -7.56 0.05 -6.07
CA TYR A 258 -7.30 1.49 -5.98
C TYR A 258 -5.90 1.80 -5.45
N GLY A 259 -5.28 0.89 -4.70
CA GLY A 259 -3.91 1.03 -4.21
C GLY A 259 -2.92 1.35 -5.33
N LEU A 260 -3.00 0.63 -6.45
CA LEU A 260 -2.17 0.90 -7.63
C LEU A 260 -2.42 2.28 -8.23
N SER A 261 -3.69 2.72 -8.24
CA SER A 261 -4.05 4.05 -8.74
C SER A 261 -3.48 5.17 -7.87
N PHE A 262 -3.43 5.01 -6.55
CA PHE A 262 -2.86 6.01 -5.64
C PHE A 262 -1.34 6.07 -5.69
N VAL A 263 -0.67 4.93 -5.92
CA VAL A 263 0.78 4.89 -6.13
C VAL A 263 1.21 5.74 -7.34
N LEU A 264 0.36 5.87 -8.37
CA LEU A 264 0.62 6.74 -9.53
C LEU A 264 0.76 8.24 -9.19
N TYR A 265 0.43 8.65 -7.97
CA TYR A 265 0.69 10.01 -7.52
C TYR A 265 2.20 10.32 -7.50
N GLU A 266 3.04 9.31 -7.35
CA GLU A 266 4.49 9.43 -7.38
C GLU A 266 5.06 9.70 -8.78
N LEU A 267 4.26 9.66 -9.85
CA LEU A 267 4.74 9.85 -11.22
C LEU A 267 5.42 11.21 -11.45
N SER A 268 5.06 12.21 -10.65
CA SER A 268 5.68 13.54 -10.69
C SER A 268 6.95 13.67 -9.83
N THR A 269 7.22 12.72 -8.93
CA THR A 269 8.35 12.72 -8.00
C THR A 269 9.72 12.70 -8.70
N PRO A 270 9.94 11.95 -9.81
CA PRO A 270 11.20 12.02 -10.55
C PRO A 270 11.51 13.44 -11.04
N PHE A 271 10.52 14.15 -11.59
CA PHE A 271 10.71 15.53 -12.03
C PHE A 271 11.00 16.48 -10.86
N LEU A 272 10.38 16.24 -9.70
CA LEU A 272 10.64 17.02 -8.48
C LEU A 272 12.08 16.83 -8.01
N ASN A 273 12.56 15.59 -7.97
CA ASN A 273 13.93 15.27 -7.56
C ASN A 273 14.96 15.81 -8.54
N ILE A 274 14.73 15.68 -9.86
CA ILE A 274 15.59 16.28 -10.89
C ILE A 274 15.64 17.81 -10.71
N HIS A 275 14.50 18.44 -10.40
CA HIS A 275 14.46 19.89 -10.17
C HIS A 275 15.31 20.29 -8.95
N TRP A 276 15.23 19.51 -7.88
CA TRP A 276 16.04 19.70 -6.67
C TRP A 276 17.53 19.47 -6.93
N PHE A 277 17.89 18.42 -7.68
CA PHE A 277 19.29 18.16 -8.07
C PHE A 277 19.86 19.30 -8.90
N CYS A 278 19.09 19.89 -9.82
CA CYS A 278 19.51 21.08 -10.57
C CYS A 278 19.89 22.23 -9.62
N ASP A 279 19.14 22.44 -8.55
CA ASP A 279 19.44 23.48 -7.56
C ASP A 279 20.72 23.21 -6.78
N LYS A 280 21.06 21.93 -6.54
CA LYS A 280 22.29 21.54 -5.85
C LYS A 280 23.52 21.49 -6.75
N LEU A 281 23.32 21.29 -8.05
CA LEU A 281 24.37 21.28 -9.07
C LEU A 281 24.71 22.68 -9.61
N ASN A 282 24.16 23.75 -9.02
CA ASN A 282 24.27 25.13 -9.51
C ASN A 282 23.76 25.29 -10.96
N LEU A 283 22.80 24.46 -11.38
CA LEU A 283 22.14 24.53 -12.69
C LEU A 283 20.85 25.37 -12.63
N THR A 284 20.66 26.14 -11.55
CA THR A 284 19.46 26.95 -11.35
C THR A 284 19.32 28.00 -12.47
N GLY A 285 18.16 28.06 -13.11
CA GLY A 285 17.87 28.98 -14.22
C GLY A 285 18.31 28.48 -15.60
N SER A 286 18.88 27.28 -15.69
CA SER A 286 19.20 26.64 -16.98
C SER A 286 17.94 26.28 -17.78
N LYS A 287 18.07 26.18 -19.11
CA LYS A 287 16.99 25.67 -19.98
C LYS A 287 16.54 24.26 -19.57
N PHE A 288 17.48 23.42 -19.12
CA PHE A 288 17.20 22.09 -18.61
C PHE A 288 16.26 22.12 -17.39
N GLN A 289 16.55 22.97 -16.39
CA GLN A 289 15.69 23.11 -15.22
C GLN A 289 14.31 23.65 -15.59
N LEU A 290 14.20 24.54 -16.58
CA LEU A 290 12.92 25.04 -17.09
C LEU A 290 12.08 23.93 -17.72
N PHE A 291 12.63 23.15 -18.66
CA PHE A 291 11.92 22.05 -19.29
C PHE A 291 11.50 20.99 -18.27
N ASN A 292 12.39 20.63 -17.33
CA ASN A 292 12.06 19.73 -16.24
C ASN A 292 10.95 20.32 -15.34
N GLY A 293 10.98 21.64 -15.07
CA GLY A 293 9.93 22.33 -14.33
C GLY A 293 8.57 22.28 -15.03
N ILE A 294 8.52 22.43 -16.36
CA ILE A 294 7.29 22.26 -17.15
C ILE A 294 6.80 20.80 -17.05
N GLY A 295 7.70 19.83 -17.21
CA GLY A 295 7.39 18.40 -17.03
C GLY A 295 6.85 18.09 -15.64
N LEU A 296 7.41 18.69 -14.59
CA LEU A 296 6.92 18.61 -13.22
C LEU A 296 5.49 19.14 -13.08
N LEU A 297 5.18 20.31 -13.66
CA LEU A 297 3.83 20.87 -13.61
C LEU A 297 2.81 19.99 -14.34
N ILE A 298 3.15 19.52 -15.55
CA ILE A 298 2.26 18.68 -16.37
C ILE A 298 2.01 17.34 -15.68
N SER A 299 3.07 16.67 -15.24
CA SER A 299 2.96 15.38 -14.55
C SER A 299 2.16 15.51 -13.26
N PHE A 300 2.43 16.52 -12.43
CA PHE A 300 1.67 16.78 -11.20
C PHE A 300 0.19 17.01 -11.48
N PHE A 301 -0.14 17.84 -12.47
CA PHE A 301 -1.53 18.10 -12.87
C PHE A 301 -2.22 16.82 -13.35
N ALA A 302 -1.59 16.07 -14.24
CA ALA A 302 -2.18 14.88 -14.84
C ALA A 302 -2.39 13.75 -13.81
N CYS A 303 -1.36 13.38 -13.04
CA CYS A 303 -1.46 12.23 -12.14
C CYS A 303 -2.22 12.53 -10.84
N ARG A 304 -2.07 13.73 -10.27
CA ARG A 304 -2.68 14.07 -8.95
C ARG A 304 -4.02 14.77 -9.07
N LEU A 305 -4.19 15.72 -9.99
CA LEU A 305 -5.43 16.49 -10.09
C LEU A 305 -6.44 15.81 -11.01
N VAL A 306 -6.04 15.36 -12.20
CA VAL A 306 -6.99 14.72 -13.14
C VAL A 306 -7.23 13.27 -12.74
N TRP A 307 -6.19 12.44 -12.81
CA TRP A 307 -6.31 11.01 -12.53
C TRP A 307 -6.69 10.74 -11.07
N GLY A 308 -6.05 11.44 -10.12
CA GLY A 308 -6.36 11.28 -8.71
C GLY A 308 -7.78 11.65 -8.32
N THR A 309 -8.31 12.76 -8.83
CA THR A 309 -9.72 13.14 -8.58
C THR A 309 -10.68 12.14 -9.20
N TYR A 310 -10.40 11.66 -10.42
CA TYR A 310 -11.21 10.62 -11.06
C TYR A 310 -11.28 9.34 -10.22
N GLN A 311 -10.13 8.84 -9.75
CA GLN A 311 -10.06 7.63 -8.92
C GLN A 311 -10.74 7.83 -7.56
N SER A 312 -10.63 9.03 -6.99
CA SER A 312 -11.31 9.43 -5.76
C SER A 312 -12.83 9.39 -5.91
N ILE A 313 -13.37 9.93 -7.00
CA ILE A 313 -14.81 9.88 -7.28
C ILE A 313 -15.28 8.43 -7.46
N LEU A 314 -14.48 7.61 -8.16
CA LEU A 314 -14.82 6.22 -8.42
C LEU A 314 -14.90 5.38 -7.14
N ILE A 315 -13.91 5.49 -6.23
CA ILE A 315 -13.95 4.78 -4.95
C ILE A 315 -15.09 5.30 -4.05
N TYR A 316 -15.40 6.60 -4.09
CA TYR A 316 -16.54 7.15 -3.34
C TYR A 316 -17.87 6.61 -3.85
N SER A 317 -18.02 6.48 -5.17
CA SER A 317 -19.20 5.86 -5.79
C SER A 317 -19.32 4.39 -5.36
N ASP A 318 -18.24 3.62 -5.44
CA ASP A 318 -18.27 2.19 -5.09
C ASP A 318 -18.56 1.96 -3.60
N ILE A 319 -17.99 2.79 -2.70
CA ILE A 319 -18.31 2.78 -1.26
C ILE A 319 -19.78 3.15 -1.03
N TYR A 320 -20.29 4.18 -1.70
CA TYR A 320 -21.70 4.58 -1.58
C TYR A 320 -22.65 3.47 -2.03
N THR A 321 -22.34 2.81 -3.16
CA THR A 321 -23.10 1.65 -3.65
C THR A 321 -23.04 0.49 -2.65
N ALA A 322 -21.88 0.22 -2.04
CA ALA A 322 -21.74 -0.79 -1.00
C ALA A 322 -22.64 -0.52 0.22
N LEU A 323 -22.62 0.72 0.73
CA LEU A 323 -23.40 1.11 1.92
C LEU A 323 -24.92 1.09 1.68
N THR A 324 -25.36 1.52 0.50
CA THR A 324 -26.78 1.56 0.13
C THR A 324 -27.33 0.16 -0.19
N THR A 325 -26.53 -0.73 -0.78
CA THR A 325 -26.91 -2.13 -1.01
C THR A 325 -26.97 -2.92 0.30
N ALA A 326 -26.01 -2.73 1.20
CA ALA A 326 -26.02 -3.38 2.52
C ALA A 326 -27.25 -2.97 3.37
N SER A 327 -27.61 -1.68 3.33
CA SER A 327 -28.74 -1.14 4.10
C SER A 327 -30.12 -1.63 3.61
N SER A 328 -30.22 -2.15 2.37
CA SER A 328 -31.48 -2.67 1.80
C SER A 328 -31.70 -4.17 2.06
N SER A 329 -30.84 -4.83 2.85
CA SER A 329 -30.81 -6.28 3.03
C SER A 329 -31.38 -6.89 4.33
N PRO A 330 -32.35 -6.31 5.08
CA PRO A 330 -33.05 -7.13 6.07
C PRO A 330 -33.93 -8.23 5.43
N MET A 331 -34.36 -8.07 4.16
CA MET A 331 -35.38 -8.94 3.54
C MET A 331 -34.91 -9.71 2.28
N ARG A 332 -33.68 -9.48 1.79
CA ARG A 332 -33.13 -10.17 0.60
C ARG A 332 -32.36 -11.46 0.90
N SER A 333 -31.95 -11.68 2.14
CA SER A 333 -31.17 -12.85 2.56
C SER A 333 -31.95 -14.18 2.45
N LEU A 334 -33.28 -14.16 2.33
CA LEU A 334 -34.10 -15.38 2.19
C LEU A 334 -34.41 -15.78 0.74
N LEU A 335 -34.05 -14.95 -0.25
CA LEU A 335 -34.40 -15.21 -1.66
C LEU A 335 -33.19 -15.58 -2.54
N ASP A 336 -31.96 -15.27 -2.09
CA ASP A 336 -30.72 -15.51 -2.88
C ASP A 336 -30.07 -16.88 -2.64
N ASP A 337 -30.55 -17.67 -1.66
CA ASP A 337 -30.06 -19.04 -1.40
C ASP A 337 -30.32 -20.01 -2.58
N SER A 338 -31.12 -19.61 -3.56
CA SER A 338 -31.51 -20.45 -4.70
C SER A 338 -30.69 -20.24 -5.98
N LYS A 339 -29.78 -19.26 -6.04
CA LYS A 339 -29.11 -18.87 -7.31
C LYS A 339 -27.60 -19.12 -7.38
N CYS A 340 -26.99 -19.70 -6.35
CA CYS A 340 -25.57 -20.02 -6.32
C CYS A 340 -25.23 -21.50 -6.57
N GLU A 341 -26.21 -22.37 -6.85
CA GLU A 341 -25.94 -23.72 -7.38
C GLU A 341 -25.72 -23.65 -8.90
N GLY A 342 -24.47 -23.39 -9.28
CA GLY A 342 -24.03 -23.42 -10.68
C GLY A 342 -22.63 -23.99 -10.79
N ASN A 343 -22.51 -25.32 -10.64
CA ASN A 343 -21.39 -26.17 -11.07
C ASN A 343 -19.97 -25.61 -10.93
N VAL A 344 -19.37 -25.77 -9.74
CA VAL A 344 -17.91 -25.75 -9.59
C VAL A 344 -17.44 -27.05 -8.94
N SER A 345 -17.32 -28.09 -9.76
CA SER A 345 -16.52 -29.27 -9.43
C SER A 345 -15.05 -28.90 -9.57
N GLY A 346 -14.49 -28.27 -8.53
CA GLY A 346 -13.08 -27.90 -8.44
C GLY A 346 -12.56 -28.19 -7.04
N VAL A 347 -11.92 -29.35 -6.87
CA VAL A 347 -11.25 -29.74 -5.63
C VAL A 347 -10.02 -28.87 -5.42
N GLY A 348 -10.01 -28.04 -4.38
CA GLY A 348 -8.79 -27.42 -3.84
C GLY A 348 -8.93 -25.97 -3.40
N ILE A 349 -8.46 -25.71 -2.17
CA ILE A 349 -8.31 -24.42 -1.47
C ILE A 349 -9.53 -23.98 -0.64
N ARG A 350 -9.42 -24.28 0.65
CA ARG A 350 -10.22 -23.74 1.75
C ARG A 350 -9.86 -22.24 1.91
N GLY A 351 -10.47 -21.39 1.11
CA GLY A 351 -10.56 -19.94 1.31
C GLY A 351 -12.04 -19.53 1.24
N PRO A 352 -12.50 -18.51 1.99
CA PRO A 352 -13.90 -18.12 1.95
C PRO A 352 -14.18 -17.40 0.63
N ALA A 353 -14.56 -18.19 -0.39
CA ALA A 353 -15.26 -17.70 -1.57
C ALA A 353 -16.76 -17.64 -1.29
N SER A 354 -17.15 -17.16 -0.10
CA SER A 354 -18.51 -16.71 0.14
C SER A 354 -18.62 -15.29 -0.42
N CYS A 355 -19.61 -15.07 -1.28
CA CYS A 355 -20.12 -13.73 -1.61
C CYS A 355 -20.80 -13.11 -0.37
N GLU A 356 -20.16 -13.15 0.80
CA GLU A 356 -20.54 -12.29 1.90
C GLU A 356 -20.13 -10.88 1.51
N VAL A 357 -21.12 -10.00 1.38
CA VAL A 357 -20.88 -8.56 1.46
C VAL A 357 -20.29 -8.34 2.85
N GLY A 358 -18.97 -8.45 2.98
CA GLY A 358 -18.29 -8.28 4.26
C GLY A 358 -18.73 -6.95 4.83
N GLU A 359 -19.26 -6.95 6.05
CA GLU A 359 -19.72 -5.74 6.72
C GLU A 359 -18.61 -4.69 6.63
N LEU A 360 -18.85 -3.64 5.85
CA LEU A 360 -17.84 -2.65 5.56
C LEU A 360 -17.62 -1.83 6.84
N PRO A 361 -16.48 -1.99 7.54
CA PRO A 361 -16.35 -1.37 8.86
C PRO A 361 -16.34 0.15 8.71
N MET A 362 -17.28 0.83 9.37
CA MET A 362 -17.45 2.28 9.18
C MET A 362 -16.18 3.07 9.50
N TRP A 363 -15.38 2.62 10.48
CA TRP A 363 -14.09 3.23 10.77
C TRP A 363 -13.13 3.22 9.56
N LEU A 364 -13.14 2.14 8.76
CA LEU A 364 -12.29 1.98 7.61
C LEU A 364 -12.75 2.92 6.48
N VAL A 365 -14.06 3.00 6.27
CA VAL A 365 -14.66 3.98 5.35
C VAL A 365 -14.30 5.41 5.75
N THR A 366 -14.44 5.75 7.02
CA THR A 366 -14.12 7.09 7.53
C THR A 366 -12.65 7.42 7.31
N ILE A 367 -11.72 6.52 7.61
CA ILE A 367 -10.29 6.74 7.38
C ILE A 367 -10.00 6.95 5.88
N TYR A 368 -10.58 6.12 5.00
CA TYR A 368 -10.36 6.27 3.56
C TYR A 368 -10.94 7.56 3.00
N LEU A 369 -12.19 7.91 3.35
CA LEU A 369 -12.84 9.13 2.86
C LEU A 369 -12.10 10.38 3.34
N ILE A 370 -11.75 10.44 4.63
CA ILE A 370 -11.01 11.58 5.19
C ILE A 370 -9.61 11.65 4.57
N GLY A 371 -8.86 10.54 4.60
CA GLY A 371 -7.48 10.50 4.10
C GLY A 371 -7.39 10.88 2.62
N ASN A 372 -8.27 10.32 1.79
CA ASN A 372 -8.28 10.61 0.36
C ASN A 372 -8.75 12.04 0.04
N THR A 373 -9.72 12.57 0.80
CA THR A 373 -10.15 13.97 0.67
C THR A 373 -9.03 14.93 1.09
N SER A 374 -8.39 14.68 2.23
CA SER A 374 -7.24 15.47 2.69
C SER A 374 -6.10 15.46 1.68
N LEU A 375 -5.78 14.30 1.11
CA LEU A 375 -4.74 14.17 0.10
C LEU A 375 -5.08 14.94 -1.19
N SER A 376 -6.34 14.85 -1.63
CA SER A 376 -6.83 15.61 -2.78
C SER A 376 -6.71 17.11 -2.57
N LEU A 377 -7.18 17.63 -1.43
CA LEU A 377 -7.05 19.05 -1.07
C LEU A 377 -5.58 19.50 -1.00
N LEU A 378 -4.72 18.67 -0.43
CA LEU A 378 -3.29 18.94 -0.35
C LEU A 378 -2.65 19.01 -1.74
N ASN A 379 -3.08 18.16 -2.68
CA ASN A 379 -2.63 18.22 -4.08
C ASN A 379 -3.03 19.53 -4.76
N PHE A 380 -4.27 20.00 -4.58
CA PHE A 380 -4.69 21.32 -5.09
C PHE A 380 -3.90 22.47 -4.47
N TYR A 381 -3.63 22.39 -3.16
CA TYR A 381 -2.79 23.37 -2.46
C TYR A 381 -1.37 23.42 -3.04
N TRP A 382 -0.70 22.28 -3.17
CA TRP A 382 0.66 22.21 -3.70
C TRP A 382 0.75 22.67 -5.14
N PHE A 383 -0.21 22.29 -5.98
CA PHE A 383 -0.27 22.79 -7.36
C PHE A 383 -0.39 24.32 -7.42
N SER A 384 -1.24 24.89 -6.55
CA SER A 384 -1.37 26.35 -6.42
C SER A 384 -0.06 27.01 -5.97
N GLN A 385 0.69 26.38 -5.06
CA GLN A 385 2.01 26.86 -4.65
C GLN A 385 3.05 26.77 -5.77
N MET A 386 3.04 25.68 -6.55
CA MET A 386 3.91 25.51 -7.71
C MET A 386 3.66 26.60 -8.76
N ILE A 387 2.40 26.91 -9.09
CA ILE A 387 2.05 28.00 -10.00
C ILE A 387 2.55 29.35 -9.46
N LYS A 388 2.33 29.64 -8.17
CA LYS A 388 2.83 30.87 -7.54
C LYS A 388 4.35 30.99 -7.63
N ALA A 389 5.07 29.89 -7.39
CA ALA A 389 6.53 29.85 -7.49
C ALA A 389 7.02 30.11 -8.92
N VAL A 390 6.38 29.52 -9.93
CA VAL A 390 6.69 29.76 -11.35
C VAL A 390 6.40 31.22 -11.71
N ARG A 391 5.21 31.75 -11.36
CA ARG A 391 4.82 33.14 -11.65
C ARG A 391 5.81 34.13 -11.05
N LYS A 392 6.24 33.90 -9.80
CA LYS A 392 7.24 34.73 -9.11
C LYS A 392 8.62 34.71 -9.79
N ARG A 393 9.01 33.61 -10.44
CA ARG A 393 10.35 33.49 -11.07
C ARG A 393 10.40 34.09 -12.48
N PHE A 394 9.31 34.02 -13.24
CA PHE A 394 9.32 34.37 -14.67
C PHE A 394 8.61 35.69 -15.03
N VAL A 395 7.56 36.08 -14.30
CA VAL A 395 6.84 37.34 -14.59
C VAL A 395 7.68 38.59 -14.26
N PRO A 396 8.44 38.65 -13.15
CA PRO A 396 9.27 39.83 -12.85
C PRO A 396 10.38 40.07 -13.87
N GLN A 397 10.91 39.01 -14.51
CA GLN A 397 11.95 39.16 -15.54
C GLN A 397 11.39 39.72 -16.85
N GLN A 398 10.13 39.44 -17.19
CA GLN A 398 9.49 40.00 -18.38
C GLN A 398 9.15 41.48 -18.18
N GLU A 399 8.61 41.86 -17.02
CA GLU A 399 8.29 43.26 -16.69
C GLU A 399 9.55 44.13 -16.59
N ALA A 400 10.62 43.63 -15.96
CA ALA A 400 11.89 44.35 -15.88
C ALA A 400 12.55 44.51 -17.27
N LYS A 401 12.46 43.49 -18.14
CA LYS A 401 12.95 43.59 -19.54
C LYS A 401 12.09 44.56 -20.35
N ALA A 402 10.77 44.48 -20.27
CA ALA A 402 9.86 45.39 -20.98
C ALA A 402 10.08 46.86 -20.60
N ASN A 403 10.23 47.15 -19.31
CA ASN A 403 10.50 48.50 -18.82
C ASN A 403 11.91 49.00 -19.18
N GLY A 404 12.90 48.10 -19.25
CA GLY A 404 14.26 48.44 -19.69
C GLY A 404 14.36 48.77 -21.18
N TYR A 405 13.57 48.11 -22.04
CA TYR A 405 13.46 48.45 -23.46
C TYR A 405 12.73 49.77 -23.68
N ALA A 406 11.62 50.01 -22.97
CA ALA A 406 10.87 51.27 -23.04
C ALA A 406 11.70 52.51 -22.67
N LYS A 407 12.67 52.35 -21.75
CA LYS A 407 13.57 53.43 -21.29
C LYS A 407 14.79 53.66 -22.20
N LYS A 408 15.06 52.77 -23.16
CA LYS A 408 16.13 52.91 -24.18
C LYS A 408 15.60 53.41 -25.53
N SER A 409 14.29 53.39 -25.73
CA SER A 409 13.60 53.90 -26.91
C SER A 409 13.09 55.35 -26.76
N GLN A 410 13.32 55.97 -25.61
CA GLN A 410 13.24 57.41 -25.35
C GLN A 410 14.66 57.95 -25.26
#